data_AF-A0A4D9CR10-F1
#
_entry.id   AF-A0A4D9CR10-F1
#
_cell.length_a   1.000
_cell.length_b   1.000
_cell.length_c   1.000
_cell.angle_alpha   90.00
_cell.angle_beta   90.00
_cell.angle_gamma   90.00
#
_symmetry.space_group_name_H-M   'P 1'
#
loop_
_entity.id
_entity.type
_entity.pdbx_description
1 polymer ?
#
loop_
_entity_poly.entity_id
_entity_poly.type
_entity_poly.pdbx_seq_one_letter_code
_entity_poly.pdbx_strand_id
1 'polypeptide(L)'
;MLLHLLRGGEAVESQIDGSISAIIMSKHHFQTHTAVAQTLKSLKNGVRGLALRLNAPSEGFYLFTLELLTIALVFSKALHHNAGKKYVRVVQPGCHVAWADMNGDHSTVACCSLPSSSTTFLSFLLGGDDPPSEGKDGWKNPLCAAATSPRTKHLTSGLALVLPFLTWFLNCLFSAVAGWWGEGGRREKGGGKDEEGKEGRRRRDAIWTGQRRRLGLYAAVIMFRTTVLLMLLNRVQAWVQGVMPEESGREGGRAEEGDTCWYSALRHDRRCRERFDFADHGVLFISQYLAIQTFETVAILREARSLLHLVTCLTSACLISLLSLVGFYDTVTYFHTRTESLMGVLISLVTVQLPLMLVASGRLRQHRYLRISHFIKA
;
A
#
# COMPACT_ATOMS: atom_id res chain seq x y z
N MET A 1 6.99 28.86 4.40
CA MET A 1 7.66 27.98 3.41
C MET A 1 6.67 27.40 2.38
N LEU A 2 5.51 26.86 2.79
CA LEU A 2 4.44 26.41 1.87
C LEU A 2 3.81 27.56 1.04
N LEU A 3 3.78 28.79 1.58
CA LEU A 3 3.31 30.00 0.89
C LEU A 3 4.28 30.56 -0.17
N HIS A 4 5.55 30.15 -0.17
CA HIS A 4 6.51 30.60 -1.20
C HIS A 4 6.47 29.75 -2.48
N LEU A 5 5.81 28.59 -2.44
CA LEU A 5 5.64 27.71 -3.61
C LEU A 5 4.34 27.97 -4.39
N LEU A 6 3.37 28.69 -3.81
CA LEU A 6 2.08 28.98 -4.45
C LEU A 6 2.02 30.36 -5.14
N ARG A 7 3.07 31.19 -5.02
CA ARG A 7 3.07 32.58 -5.52
C ARG A 7 3.77 32.76 -6.87
N GLY A 8 4.16 31.68 -7.53
CA GLY A 8 4.85 31.68 -8.83
C GLY A 8 3.96 31.41 -10.05
N GLY A 9 2.63 31.37 -9.87
CA GLY A 9 1.68 30.88 -10.89
C GLY A 9 0.92 31.94 -11.69
N GLU A 10 1.06 33.24 -11.41
CA GLU A 10 0.18 34.29 -11.99
C GLU A 10 0.88 35.20 -13.02
N ALA A 11 2.04 34.81 -13.56
CA ALA A 11 2.79 35.64 -14.52
C ALA A 11 2.97 35.00 -15.92
N VAL A 12 2.15 34.01 -16.28
CA VAL A 12 2.24 33.32 -17.60
C VAL A 12 0.89 33.26 -18.33
N GLU A 13 -0.05 34.15 -17.99
CA GLU A 13 -1.39 34.16 -18.59
C GLU A 13 -1.65 35.34 -19.54
N SER A 14 -0.65 36.16 -19.86
CA SER A 14 -0.79 37.29 -20.80
C SER A 14 0.03 37.15 -22.09
N GLN A 15 0.50 35.95 -22.43
CA GLN A 15 1.30 35.72 -23.65
C GLN A 15 0.79 34.53 -24.47
N ILE A 16 -0.52 34.26 -24.41
CA ILE A 16 -1.20 33.23 -25.20
C ILE A 16 -2.55 33.79 -25.67
N ASP A 17 -2.54 34.84 -26.48
CA ASP A 17 -3.75 35.25 -27.21
C ASP A 17 -3.47 35.90 -28.59
N GLY A 18 -2.23 35.77 -29.10
CA GLY A 18 -1.80 36.47 -30.32
C GLY A 18 -1.26 35.61 -31.47
N SER A 19 -1.42 34.28 -31.44
CA SER A 19 -0.71 33.40 -32.42
C SER A 19 -1.58 32.39 -33.17
N ILE A 20 -2.89 32.61 -33.27
CA ILE A 20 -3.83 31.72 -34.00
C ILE A 20 -4.34 32.39 -35.29
N SER A 21 -3.46 32.89 -36.17
CA SER A 21 -3.92 33.27 -37.53
C SER A 21 -2.87 33.34 -38.65
N ALA A 22 -1.71 32.71 -38.51
CA ALA A 22 -0.85 32.54 -39.69
C ALA A 22 0.03 31.30 -39.54
N ILE A 23 -0.43 30.16 -40.06
CA ILE A 23 0.38 29.33 -40.97
C ILE A 23 -0.57 28.46 -41.82
N ILE A 24 -0.73 28.81 -43.09
CA ILE A 24 -1.16 27.90 -44.15
C ILE A 24 0.09 27.39 -44.88
N MET A 25 0.31 26.09 -44.67
CA MET A 25 0.84 25.06 -45.57
C MET A 25 2.30 25.09 -46.09
N SER A 26 2.97 23.96 -45.85
CA SER A 26 4.21 23.43 -46.47
C SER A 26 5.55 23.56 -45.73
N LYS A 27 5.58 24.01 -44.47
CA LYS A 27 6.78 23.90 -43.59
C LYS A 27 6.54 23.30 -42.19
N HIS A 28 5.33 22.82 -41.90
CA HIS A 28 4.91 22.47 -40.54
C HIS A 28 5.37 21.10 -40.01
N HIS A 29 5.82 20.20 -40.86
CA HIS A 29 6.27 18.89 -40.38
C HIS A 29 7.65 18.96 -39.72
N PHE A 30 8.53 19.89 -40.13
CA PHE A 30 9.89 19.95 -39.57
C PHE A 30 9.96 20.76 -38.26
N GLN A 31 9.12 21.78 -38.09
CA GLN A 31 9.10 22.61 -36.88
C GLN A 31 8.44 21.93 -35.67
N THR A 32 7.44 21.06 -35.89
CA THR A 32 6.82 20.29 -34.80
C THR A 32 7.80 19.26 -34.22
N HIS A 33 8.63 18.61 -35.04
CA HIS A 33 9.67 17.72 -34.54
C HIS A 33 10.74 18.44 -33.72
N THR A 34 11.11 19.68 -34.09
CA THR A 34 12.10 20.46 -33.32
C THR A 34 11.54 20.97 -32.00
N ALA A 35 10.29 21.42 -31.97
CA ALA A 35 9.62 21.82 -30.74
C ALA A 35 9.45 20.64 -29.77
N VAL A 36 8.96 19.49 -30.26
CA VAL A 36 8.84 18.27 -29.44
C VAL A 36 10.21 17.80 -28.94
N ALA A 37 11.25 17.84 -29.77
CA ALA A 37 12.60 17.49 -29.36
C ALA A 37 13.17 18.45 -28.30
N GLN A 38 12.92 19.76 -28.41
CA GLN A 38 13.33 20.75 -27.40
C GLN A 38 12.58 20.56 -26.08
N THR A 39 11.27 20.32 -26.13
CA THR A 39 10.46 20.03 -24.93
C THR A 39 10.94 18.76 -24.26
N LEU A 40 11.17 17.68 -25.01
CA LEU A 40 11.73 16.43 -24.47
C LEU A 40 13.14 16.62 -23.90
N LYS A 41 13.98 17.48 -24.50
CA LYS A 41 15.32 17.79 -24.01
C LYS A 41 15.27 18.60 -22.71
N SER A 42 14.38 19.59 -22.64
CA SER A 42 14.13 20.39 -21.42
C SER A 42 13.61 19.51 -20.29
N LEU A 43 12.63 18.66 -20.58
CA LEU A 43 12.06 17.69 -19.64
C LEU A 43 13.13 16.70 -19.15
N LYS A 44 13.94 16.15 -20.06
CA LYS A 44 15.06 15.26 -19.73
C LYS A 44 16.08 15.95 -18.83
N ASN A 45 16.43 17.21 -19.10
CA ASN A 45 17.37 17.97 -18.29
C ASN A 45 16.79 18.33 -16.91
N GLY A 46 15.50 18.70 -16.84
CA GLY A 46 14.78 18.94 -15.59
C GLY A 46 14.71 17.67 -14.73
N VAL A 47 14.42 16.53 -15.33
CA VAL A 47 14.38 15.22 -14.65
C VAL A 47 15.76 14.79 -14.19
N ARG A 48 16.81 15.07 -14.97
CA ARG A 48 18.19 14.76 -14.58
C ARG A 48 18.66 15.67 -13.44
N GLY A 49 18.28 16.95 -13.47
CA GLY A 49 18.51 17.89 -12.37
C GLY A 49 17.74 17.51 -11.12
N LEU A 50 16.50 17.05 -11.26
CA LEU A 50 15.69 16.49 -10.18
C LEU A 50 16.36 15.22 -9.65
N ALA A 51 16.74 14.27 -10.48
CA ALA A 51 17.44 13.03 -10.10
C ALA A 51 18.80 13.28 -9.40
N LEU A 52 19.52 14.33 -9.80
CA LEU A 52 20.79 14.72 -9.16
C LEU A 52 20.56 15.39 -7.80
N ARG A 53 19.52 16.22 -7.67
CA ARG A 53 19.06 16.73 -6.37
C ARG A 53 18.45 15.62 -5.52
N LEU A 54 17.91 14.60 -6.19
CA LEU A 54 17.33 13.38 -5.66
C LEU A 54 18.39 12.23 -5.53
N ASN A 55 19.67 12.56 -5.37
CA ASN A 55 20.69 11.55 -5.04
C ASN A 55 21.34 11.80 -3.67
N ALA A 56 20.73 12.66 -2.86
CA ALA A 56 21.20 12.91 -1.50
C ALA A 56 20.82 11.72 -0.59
N PRO A 57 21.71 11.30 0.33
CA PRO A 57 21.43 10.20 1.27
C PRO A 57 20.19 10.47 2.16
N SER A 58 19.72 11.72 2.23
CA SER A 58 18.54 12.15 2.98
C SER A 58 17.18 11.76 2.38
N GLU A 59 17.09 11.31 1.13
CA GLU A 59 15.76 11.15 0.51
C GLU A 59 14.97 9.95 0.93
N GLY A 60 15.64 8.82 1.16
CA GLY A 60 14.98 7.67 1.77
C GLY A 60 14.36 8.07 3.11
N PHE A 61 15.01 8.97 3.86
CA PHE A 61 14.47 9.50 5.09
C PHE A 61 13.23 10.38 4.87
N TYR A 62 13.23 11.28 3.87
CA TYR A 62 12.08 12.14 3.59
C TYR A 62 10.85 11.37 3.12
N LEU A 63 10.99 10.40 2.22
CA LEU A 63 9.86 9.62 1.72
C LEU A 63 9.21 8.78 2.83
N PHE A 64 10.02 8.10 3.64
CA PHE A 64 9.52 7.38 4.81
C PHE A 64 8.87 8.35 5.82
N THR A 65 9.43 9.54 6.04
CA THR A 65 8.82 10.53 6.94
C THR A 65 7.46 11.03 6.43
N LEU A 66 7.34 11.30 5.14
CA LEU A 66 6.08 11.70 4.51
C LEU A 66 5.03 10.58 4.61
N GLU A 67 5.45 9.34 4.37
CA GLU A 67 4.59 8.17 4.54
C GLU A 67 4.13 8.01 6.00
N LEU A 68 5.04 8.14 6.98
CA LEU A 68 4.70 8.09 8.40
C LEU A 68 3.68 9.17 8.78
N LEU A 69 3.85 10.40 8.29
CA LEU A 69 2.89 11.48 8.50
C LEU A 69 1.53 11.13 7.88
N THR A 70 1.53 10.57 6.67
CA THR A 70 0.30 10.17 5.98
C THR A 70 -0.41 9.06 6.74
N ILE A 71 0.31 8.03 7.20
CA ILE A 71 -0.21 6.97 8.06
C ILE A 71 -0.80 7.58 9.33
N ALA A 72 -0.09 8.49 10.00
CA ALA A 72 -0.57 9.13 11.23
C ALA A 72 -1.87 9.93 11.02
N LEU A 73 -1.99 10.66 9.92
CA LEU A 73 -3.20 11.42 9.56
C LEU A 73 -4.38 10.49 9.27
N VAL A 74 -4.16 9.48 8.41
CA VAL A 74 -5.19 8.48 8.08
C VAL A 74 -5.62 7.70 9.32
N PHE A 75 -4.66 7.30 10.15
CA PHE A 75 -4.90 6.58 11.39
C PHE A 75 -5.69 7.42 12.39
N SER A 76 -5.32 8.69 12.59
CA SER A 76 -6.04 9.60 13.49
C SER A 76 -7.49 9.78 13.04
N LYS A 77 -7.71 9.95 11.74
CA LYS A 77 -9.06 10.04 11.16
C LYS A 77 -9.83 8.73 11.36
N ALA A 78 -9.20 7.58 11.08
CA ALA A 78 -9.81 6.27 11.26
C ALA A 78 -10.18 6.01 12.72
N LEU A 79 -9.31 6.35 13.67
CA LEU A 79 -9.57 6.22 15.11
C LEU A 79 -10.71 7.13 15.59
N HIS A 80 -10.84 8.32 15.02
CA HIS A 80 -11.97 9.21 15.33
C HIS A 80 -13.30 8.60 14.89
N HIS A 81 -13.34 7.96 13.72
CA HIS A 81 -14.51 7.23 13.23
C HIS A 81 -14.72 5.88 13.92
N ASN A 82 -13.65 5.24 14.38
CA ASN A 82 -13.70 4.07 15.25
C ASN A 82 -14.23 4.51 16.62
N ALA A 83 -15.55 4.54 16.79
CA ALA A 83 -16.21 4.88 18.05
C ALA A 83 -16.05 3.80 19.14
N GLY A 84 -14.92 3.08 19.14
CA GLY A 84 -14.68 1.93 20.00
C GLY A 84 -15.59 0.76 19.64
N LYS A 85 -15.98 0.61 18.37
CA LYS A 85 -16.83 -0.48 17.88
C LYS A 85 -15.99 -1.48 17.11
N LYS A 86 -16.32 -2.77 17.22
CA LYS A 86 -15.65 -3.85 16.49
C LYS A 86 -16.71 -4.70 15.83
N TYR A 87 -16.67 -4.82 14.52
CA TYR A 87 -17.72 -5.52 13.78
C TYR A 87 -17.29 -6.90 13.31
N VAL A 88 -18.19 -7.87 13.45
CA VAL A 88 -17.99 -9.25 12.99
C VAL A 88 -19.03 -9.63 11.95
N ARG A 89 -18.62 -10.40 10.93
CA ARG A 89 -19.56 -10.94 9.94
C ARG A 89 -20.39 -12.04 10.58
N VAL A 90 -21.70 -11.96 10.38
CA VAL A 90 -22.69 -12.93 10.83
C VAL A 90 -23.50 -13.47 9.65
N VAL A 91 -24.11 -14.63 9.84
CA VAL A 91 -25.05 -15.28 8.95
C VAL A 91 -26.45 -14.94 9.46
N GLN A 92 -27.22 -14.24 8.63
CA GLN A 92 -28.62 -13.93 8.91
C GLN A 92 -29.48 -14.45 7.76
N PRO A 93 -30.52 -15.25 8.02
CA PRO A 93 -31.45 -15.71 6.98
C PRO A 93 -32.03 -14.54 6.19
N GLY A 94 -32.01 -14.62 4.86
CA GLY A 94 -32.47 -13.55 3.98
C GLY A 94 -31.43 -12.45 3.71
N CYS A 95 -30.26 -12.47 4.36
CA CYS A 95 -29.19 -11.51 4.13
C CYS A 95 -27.98 -12.19 3.46
N HIS A 96 -27.51 -11.64 2.34
CA HIS A 96 -26.28 -12.13 1.69
C HIS A 96 -25.03 -11.77 2.49
N VAL A 97 -25.01 -10.59 3.11
CA VAL A 97 -23.95 -10.17 4.04
C VAL A 97 -24.57 -9.46 5.23
N ALA A 98 -24.22 -9.92 6.44
CA ALA A 98 -24.64 -9.31 7.69
C ALA A 98 -23.47 -9.05 8.64
N TRP A 99 -23.56 -8.00 9.46
CA TRP A 99 -22.53 -7.60 10.42
C TRP A 99 -23.13 -7.25 11.78
N ALA A 100 -22.47 -7.65 12.87
CA ALA A 100 -22.88 -7.36 14.24
C ALA A 100 -21.76 -6.62 14.99
N ASP A 101 -22.12 -5.66 15.87
CA ASP A 101 -21.17 -4.96 16.74
C ASP A 101 -20.86 -5.83 17.96
N MET A 102 -19.59 -6.20 18.15
CA MET A 102 -19.17 -7.08 19.23
C MET A 102 -19.19 -6.43 20.61
N ASN A 103 -19.21 -5.09 20.69
CA ASN A 103 -19.02 -4.38 21.95
C ASN A 103 -20.33 -4.04 22.69
N GLY A 104 -21.48 -4.25 22.05
CA GLY A 104 -22.79 -4.17 22.71
C GLY A 104 -23.31 -5.57 23.04
N ASP A 105 -23.81 -5.77 24.25
CA ASP A 105 -24.61 -6.95 24.58
C ASP A 105 -25.86 -6.96 23.70
N HIS A 106 -26.10 -8.08 23.00
CA HIS A 106 -27.26 -8.25 22.11
C HIS A 106 -27.38 -7.18 21.01
N SER A 107 -26.25 -6.69 20.47
CA SER A 107 -26.29 -5.65 19.45
C SER A 107 -27.10 -6.11 18.23
N THR A 108 -27.96 -5.22 17.73
CA THR A 108 -28.75 -5.50 16.54
C THR A 108 -27.83 -5.66 15.32
N VAL A 109 -28.24 -6.51 14.37
CA VAL A 109 -27.49 -6.64 13.11
C VAL A 109 -27.44 -5.28 12.42
N ALA A 110 -26.23 -4.75 12.26
CA ALA A 110 -26.02 -3.38 11.79
C ALA A 110 -26.34 -3.20 10.30
N CYS A 111 -26.21 -4.26 9.50
CA CYS A 111 -26.40 -4.21 8.04
C CYS A 111 -26.89 -5.56 7.50
N CYS A 112 -27.79 -5.53 6.52
CA CYS A 112 -28.22 -6.69 5.72
C CYS A 112 -28.26 -6.29 4.23
N SER A 113 -27.52 -6.99 3.36
CA SER A 113 -27.64 -6.80 1.90
C SER A 113 -28.52 -7.88 1.27
N LEU A 114 -29.59 -7.48 0.57
CA LEU A 114 -30.47 -8.39 -0.17
C LEU A 114 -29.88 -8.76 -1.56
N PRO A 115 -30.20 -9.95 -2.11
CA PRO A 115 -29.63 -10.45 -3.36
C PRO A 115 -30.17 -9.82 -4.66
N SER A 116 -31.12 -8.89 -4.62
CA SER A 116 -31.61 -8.19 -5.82
C SER A 116 -30.70 -7.01 -6.20
N SER A 117 -30.49 -6.81 -7.49
CA SER A 117 -29.64 -5.78 -8.12
C SER A 117 -29.97 -4.31 -7.77
N SER A 118 -30.98 -4.04 -6.94
CA SER A 118 -31.11 -2.79 -6.19
C SER A 118 -30.63 -3.01 -4.76
N THR A 119 -29.60 -2.29 -4.34
CA THR A 119 -29.13 -2.24 -2.96
C THR A 119 -30.19 -1.63 -2.05
N THR A 120 -31.25 -2.37 -1.75
CA THR A 120 -32.24 -2.01 -0.73
C THR A 120 -31.73 -2.58 0.59
N PHE A 121 -31.32 -1.69 1.49
CA PHE A 121 -30.76 -2.04 2.79
C PHE A 121 -31.86 -1.96 3.85
N LEU A 122 -32.26 -3.10 4.43
CA LEU A 122 -33.04 -3.08 5.66
C LEU A 122 -32.09 -2.88 6.85
N SER A 123 -32.18 -1.73 7.49
CA SER A 123 -31.69 -1.56 8.86
C SER A 123 -32.72 -2.23 9.78
N PHE A 124 -32.46 -3.46 10.23
CA PHE A 124 -33.34 -4.12 11.19
C PHE A 124 -33.11 -3.51 12.58
N LEU A 125 -33.91 -2.50 12.92
CA LEU A 125 -34.16 -2.08 14.29
C LEU A 125 -35.11 -3.10 14.93
N LEU A 126 -34.59 -3.98 15.78
CA LEU A 126 -35.43 -4.64 16.78
C LEU A 126 -35.50 -3.72 17.99
N GLY A 127 -36.58 -2.92 18.09
CA GLY A 127 -37.05 -2.36 19.36
C GLY A 127 -37.03 -0.83 19.55
N GLY A 128 -37.22 -0.01 18.50
CA GLY A 128 -37.52 1.41 18.67
C GLY A 128 -38.64 1.82 17.72
N ASP A 129 -39.75 2.35 18.26
CA ASP A 129 -41.05 2.53 17.59
C ASP A 129 -41.11 3.61 16.48
N ASP A 130 -39.98 4.15 16.04
CA ASP A 130 -39.94 5.10 14.93
C ASP A 130 -39.08 4.57 13.77
N PRO A 131 -39.67 4.26 12.61
CA PRO A 131 -38.88 3.98 11.41
C PRO A 131 -38.08 5.24 11.05
N PRO A 132 -36.76 5.14 10.76
CA PRO A 132 -36.03 6.26 10.24
C PRO A 132 -36.66 6.63 8.89
N SER A 133 -37.32 7.78 8.84
CA SER A 133 -37.90 8.35 7.63
C SER A 133 -36.86 8.26 6.50
N GLU A 134 -37.28 7.76 5.34
CA GLU A 134 -36.53 7.83 4.07
C GLU A 134 -36.31 9.29 3.67
N GLY A 135 -35.43 9.98 4.39
CA GLY A 135 -34.93 11.29 4.03
C GLY A 135 -33.92 11.13 2.90
N LYS A 136 -33.96 12.08 1.96
CA LYS A 136 -33.16 12.25 0.72
C LYS A 136 -31.62 12.21 0.86
N ASP A 137 -31.10 11.77 1.99
CA ASP A 137 -29.68 11.71 2.30
C ASP A 137 -29.20 10.27 2.15
N GLY A 138 -28.69 9.95 0.95
CA GLY A 138 -28.09 8.66 0.65
C GLY A 138 -27.07 8.22 1.70
N TRP A 139 -27.04 6.91 1.97
CA TRP A 139 -25.97 6.20 2.69
C TRP A 139 -25.61 6.76 4.09
N LYS A 140 -26.57 6.81 5.02
CA LYS A 140 -26.27 7.21 6.42
C LYS A 140 -25.50 6.17 7.26
N ASN A 141 -25.36 4.92 6.81
CA ASN A 141 -24.55 3.92 7.52
C ASN A 141 -23.27 3.57 6.72
N PRO A 142 -22.13 4.25 7.00
CA PRO A 142 -20.87 4.02 6.28
C PRO A 142 -20.31 2.59 6.48
N LEU A 143 -20.79 1.90 7.51
CA LEU A 143 -20.50 0.49 7.77
C LEU A 143 -20.99 -0.44 6.66
N CYS A 144 -22.22 -0.24 6.18
CA CYS A 144 -22.79 -1.08 5.14
C CYS A 144 -22.07 -0.86 3.79
N ALA A 145 -21.51 0.34 3.59
CA ALA A 145 -20.66 0.65 2.44
C ALA A 145 -19.30 -0.06 2.49
N ALA A 146 -18.61 -0.03 3.63
CA ALA A 146 -17.31 -0.69 3.80
C ALA A 146 -17.43 -2.24 3.75
N ALA A 147 -18.52 -2.76 4.29
CA ALA A 147 -18.88 -4.18 4.32
C ALA A 147 -19.18 -4.79 2.96
N THR A 148 -19.85 -4.04 2.09
CA THR A 148 -20.23 -4.47 0.73
C THR A 148 -19.18 -4.11 -0.30
N SER A 149 -18.25 -3.21 0.03
CA SER A 149 -17.11 -2.88 -0.82
C SER A 149 -16.32 -4.14 -1.17
N PRO A 150 -16.32 -4.59 -2.44
CA PRO A 150 -15.49 -5.71 -2.88
C PRO A 150 -13.99 -5.46 -2.60
N ARG A 151 -13.61 -4.18 -2.41
CA ARG A 151 -12.22 -3.74 -2.24
C ARG A 151 -11.55 -4.31 -0.99
N THR A 152 -12.25 -4.42 0.14
CA THR A 152 -11.63 -4.83 1.42
C THR A 152 -11.32 -6.34 1.48
N LYS A 153 -12.13 -7.20 0.84
CA LYS A 153 -11.85 -8.65 0.76
C LYS A 153 -10.76 -9.00 -0.26
N HIS A 154 -10.73 -8.33 -1.41
CA HIS A 154 -9.79 -8.67 -2.48
C HIS A 154 -8.37 -8.17 -2.21
N LEU A 155 -8.23 -7.03 -1.52
CA LEU A 155 -6.91 -6.55 -1.13
C LEU A 155 -6.26 -7.46 -0.06
N THR A 156 -7.02 -8.01 0.87
CA THR A 156 -6.46 -8.55 2.12
C THR A 156 -5.78 -9.91 2.04
N SER A 157 -6.05 -10.75 1.02
CA SER A 157 -5.50 -12.12 0.98
C SER A 157 -4.83 -12.50 -0.35
N GLY A 158 -5.48 -12.27 -1.48
CA GLY A 158 -4.93 -12.63 -2.80
C GLY A 158 -3.93 -11.61 -3.35
N LEU A 159 -4.29 -10.33 -3.29
CA LEU A 159 -3.46 -9.25 -3.86
C LEU A 159 -2.26 -8.88 -2.99
N ALA A 160 -2.24 -9.32 -1.72
CA ALA A 160 -1.15 -9.08 -0.78
C ALA A 160 0.19 -9.59 -1.26
N LEU A 161 0.20 -10.80 -1.81
CA LEU A 161 1.41 -11.36 -2.41
C LEU A 161 1.66 -10.73 -3.77
N VAL A 162 0.62 -10.56 -4.59
CA VAL A 162 0.79 -10.19 -6.01
C VAL A 162 1.32 -8.77 -6.19
N LEU A 163 0.80 -7.77 -5.45
CA LEU A 163 1.09 -6.36 -5.74
C LEU A 163 2.57 -5.99 -5.54
N PRO A 164 3.26 -6.36 -4.42
CA PRO A 164 4.69 -6.07 -4.27
C PRO A 164 5.54 -6.74 -5.35
N PHE A 165 5.21 -7.99 -5.73
CA PHE A 165 5.93 -8.69 -6.80
C PHE A 165 5.63 -8.09 -8.17
N LEU A 166 4.42 -7.59 -8.41
CA LEU A 166 4.05 -6.92 -9.65
C LEU A 166 4.84 -5.62 -9.82
N THR A 167 4.94 -4.78 -8.78
CA THR A 167 5.76 -3.56 -8.84
C THR A 167 7.22 -3.90 -9.13
N TRP A 168 7.77 -4.87 -8.41
CA TRP A 168 9.14 -5.34 -8.62
C TRP A 168 9.36 -5.87 -10.05
N PHE A 169 8.41 -6.68 -10.55
CA PHE A 169 8.45 -7.23 -11.89
C PHE A 169 8.41 -6.14 -12.96
N LEU A 170 7.51 -5.16 -12.83
CA LEU A 170 7.44 -4.00 -13.72
C LEU A 170 8.76 -3.23 -13.70
N ASN A 171 9.35 -3.01 -12.51
CA ASN A 171 10.65 -2.34 -12.41
C ASN A 171 11.77 -3.13 -13.11
N CYS A 172 11.78 -4.46 -12.98
CA CYS A 172 12.72 -5.33 -13.69
C CYS A 172 12.54 -5.24 -15.21
N LEU A 173 11.28 -5.29 -15.69
CA LEU A 173 10.93 -5.20 -17.10
C LEU A 173 11.40 -3.88 -17.70
N PHE A 174 11.08 -2.75 -17.07
CA PHE A 174 11.51 -1.43 -17.54
C PHE A 174 13.03 -1.25 -17.49
N SER A 175 13.69 -1.79 -16.47
CA SER A 175 15.16 -1.77 -16.36
C SER A 175 15.82 -2.57 -17.50
N ALA A 176 15.24 -3.71 -17.88
CA ALA A 176 15.72 -4.53 -18.99
C ALA A 176 15.52 -3.83 -20.34
N VAL A 177 14.33 -3.27 -20.59
CA VAL A 177 14.01 -2.54 -21.83
C VAL A 177 14.89 -1.30 -21.97
N ALA A 178 15.10 -0.53 -20.90
CA ALA A 178 15.98 0.63 -20.91
C ALA A 178 17.44 0.26 -21.17
N GLY A 179 17.90 -0.90 -20.67
CA GLY A 179 19.22 -1.44 -20.97
C GLY A 179 19.38 -1.79 -22.45
N TRP A 180 18.38 -2.47 -23.02
CA TRP A 180 18.41 -2.91 -24.43
C TRP A 180 18.37 -1.71 -25.39
N TRP A 181 17.48 -0.74 -25.15
CA TRP A 181 17.33 0.43 -26.02
C TRP A 181 18.55 1.37 -25.95
N GLY A 182 19.18 1.48 -24.78
CA GLY A 182 20.35 2.32 -24.58
C GLY A 182 21.62 1.83 -25.29
N GLU A 183 21.77 0.52 -25.48
CA GLU A 183 22.95 -0.09 -26.10
C GLU A 183 22.88 -0.13 -27.64
N GLY A 184 21.67 -0.17 -28.24
CA GLY A 184 21.52 -0.28 -29.69
C GLY A 184 21.87 0.98 -30.50
N GLY A 185 21.88 2.16 -29.87
CA GLY A 185 22.01 3.44 -30.58
C GLY A 185 23.43 3.91 -30.86
N ARG A 186 24.47 3.26 -30.30
CA ARG A 186 25.85 3.75 -30.35
C ARG A 186 26.82 2.66 -30.81
N ARG A 187 26.56 2.06 -31.97
CA ARG A 187 27.59 1.29 -32.70
C ARG A 187 28.64 2.27 -33.23
N GLU A 188 29.58 2.67 -32.40
CA GLU A 188 30.83 3.26 -32.88
C GLU A 188 31.60 2.16 -33.63
N LYS A 189 31.62 2.28 -34.96
CA LYS A 189 32.45 1.45 -35.84
C LYS A 189 33.91 1.78 -35.56
N GLY A 190 34.60 1.07 -34.66
CA GLY A 190 36.06 1.20 -34.60
C GLY A 190 36.83 0.59 -33.43
N GLY A 191 36.22 0.35 -32.27
CA GLY A 191 36.91 -0.18 -31.09
C GLY A 191 36.67 -1.67 -30.86
N GLY A 192 37.67 -2.43 -30.40
CA GLY A 192 37.66 -3.89 -30.27
C GLY A 192 36.38 -4.49 -29.65
N LYS A 193 35.72 -5.36 -30.43
CA LYS A 193 34.44 -6.03 -30.11
C LYS A 193 34.42 -6.77 -28.77
N ASP A 194 35.58 -7.16 -28.24
CA ASP A 194 35.66 -8.10 -27.11
C ASP A 194 35.62 -7.42 -25.74
N GLU A 195 36.04 -6.16 -25.62
CA GLU A 195 36.03 -5.43 -24.34
C GLU A 195 34.65 -4.78 -24.07
N GLU A 196 34.01 -4.22 -25.10
CA GLU A 196 32.69 -3.59 -24.96
C GLU A 196 31.60 -4.61 -24.58
N GLY A 197 31.71 -5.84 -25.09
CA GLY A 197 30.82 -6.94 -24.71
C GLY A 197 30.96 -7.39 -23.26
N LYS A 198 32.16 -7.30 -22.66
CA LYS A 198 32.41 -7.68 -21.26
C LYS A 198 31.79 -6.67 -20.29
N GLU A 199 31.93 -5.38 -20.57
CA GLU A 199 31.44 -4.34 -19.67
C GLU A 199 29.90 -4.30 -19.64
N GLY A 200 29.24 -4.44 -20.79
CA GLY A 200 27.78 -4.57 -20.85
C GLY A 200 27.25 -5.78 -20.06
N ARG A 201 27.96 -6.92 -20.13
CA ARG A 201 27.62 -8.12 -19.34
C ARG A 201 27.74 -7.87 -17.83
N ARG A 202 28.89 -7.34 -17.38
CA ARG A 202 29.11 -6.96 -15.95
C ARG A 202 28.03 -6.00 -15.46
N ARG A 203 27.62 -5.05 -16.29
CA ARG A 203 26.59 -4.08 -15.94
C ARG A 203 25.23 -4.74 -15.73
N ARG A 204 24.83 -5.68 -16.61
CA ARG A 204 23.59 -6.46 -16.48
C ARG A 204 23.61 -7.35 -15.24
N ASP A 205 24.72 -8.04 -14.99
CA ASP A 205 24.87 -8.94 -13.84
C ASP A 205 24.73 -8.18 -12.52
N ALA A 206 25.30 -6.97 -12.43
CA ALA A 206 25.16 -6.11 -11.25
C ALA A 206 23.70 -5.69 -11.00
N ILE A 207 22.95 -5.35 -12.06
CA ILE A 207 21.53 -4.98 -11.95
C ILE A 207 20.71 -6.18 -11.46
N TRP A 208 20.89 -7.34 -12.09
CA TRP A 208 20.19 -8.57 -11.70
C TRP A 208 20.51 -9.00 -10.28
N THR A 209 21.75 -8.83 -9.85
CA THR A 209 22.16 -9.12 -8.47
C THR A 209 21.47 -8.20 -7.48
N GLY A 210 21.35 -6.90 -7.77
CA GLY A 210 20.60 -5.94 -6.96
C GLY A 210 19.12 -6.33 -6.85
N GLN A 211 18.48 -6.64 -7.99
CA GLN A 211 17.08 -7.05 -8.05
C GLN A 211 16.80 -8.32 -7.24
N ARG A 212 17.66 -9.34 -7.33
CA ARG A 212 17.53 -10.58 -6.54
C ARG A 212 17.64 -10.32 -5.04
N ARG A 213 18.52 -9.41 -4.62
CA ARG A 213 18.66 -9.04 -3.20
C ARG A 213 17.45 -8.29 -2.68
N ARG A 214 16.86 -7.39 -3.48
CA ARG A 214 15.59 -6.74 -3.14
C ARG A 214 14.45 -7.74 -3.03
N LEU A 215 14.33 -8.66 -3.99
CA LEU A 215 13.34 -9.74 -3.92
C LEU A 215 13.51 -10.59 -2.65
N GLY A 216 14.74 -10.95 -2.30
CA GLY A 216 15.05 -11.67 -1.07
C GLY A 216 14.68 -10.88 0.19
N LEU A 217 14.91 -9.56 0.20
CA LEU A 217 14.48 -8.68 1.28
C LEU A 217 12.95 -8.65 1.41
N TYR A 218 12.22 -8.54 0.30
CA TYR A 218 10.75 -8.52 0.31
C TYR A 218 10.18 -9.86 0.78
N ALA A 219 10.74 -10.97 0.29
CA ALA A 219 10.40 -12.30 0.79
C ALA A 219 10.67 -12.41 2.30
N ALA A 220 11.81 -11.90 2.78
CA ALA A 220 12.13 -11.92 4.21
C ALA A 220 11.14 -11.09 5.04
N VAL A 221 10.72 -9.91 4.57
CA VAL A 221 9.70 -9.08 5.25
C VAL A 221 8.35 -9.78 5.29
N ILE A 222 7.91 -10.37 4.17
CA ILE A 222 6.65 -11.12 4.07
C ILE A 222 6.67 -12.35 5.00
N MET A 223 7.77 -13.09 4.98
CA MET A 223 7.97 -14.25 5.85
C MET A 223 7.99 -13.83 7.32
N PHE A 224 8.75 -12.80 7.68
CA PHE A 224 8.79 -12.25 9.04
C PHE A 224 7.40 -11.84 9.54
N ARG A 225 6.62 -11.14 8.72
CA ARG A 225 5.23 -10.80 9.06
C ARG A 225 4.40 -12.06 9.30
N THR A 226 4.52 -13.07 8.46
CA THR A 226 3.71 -14.29 8.56
C THR A 226 4.12 -15.17 9.74
N THR A 227 5.41 -15.36 9.98
CA THR A 227 5.89 -16.28 11.01
C THR A 227 6.02 -15.61 12.38
N VAL A 228 6.54 -14.40 12.43
CA VAL A 228 6.79 -13.69 13.70
C VAL A 228 5.57 -12.87 14.08
N LEU A 229 5.12 -11.97 13.21
CA LEU A 229 4.05 -11.04 13.59
C LEU A 229 2.68 -11.73 13.67
N LEU A 230 2.40 -12.68 12.78
CA LEU A 230 1.12 -13.38 12.78
C LEU A 230 1.16 -14.64 13.66
N MET A 231 2.00 -15.63 13.34
CA MET A 231 1.96 -16.90 14.08
C MET A 231 2.50 -16.79 15.52
N LEU A 232 3.67 -16.19 15.72
CA LEU A 232 4.28 -16.13 17.06
C LEU A 232 3.54 -15.16 17.99
N LEU A 233 3.24 -13.94 17.56
CA LEU A 233 2.53 -12.99 18.44
C LEU A 233 1.12 -13.47 18.80
N ASN A 234 0.38 -14.10 17.87
CA ASN A 234 -0.92 -14.70 18.21
C ASN A 234 -0.75 -15.82 19.24
N ARG A 235 0.30 -16.63 19.13
CA ARG A 235 0.59 -17.69 20.12
C ARG A 235 0.96 -17.12 21.49
N VAL A 236 1.82 -16.10 21.53
CA VAL A 236 2.19 -15.40 22.78
C VAL A 236 0.96 -14.75 23.40
N GLN A 237 0.09 -14.16 22.59
CA GLN A 237 -1.15 -13.55 23.06
C GLN A 237 -2.09 -14.60 23.67
N ALA A 238 -2.32 -15.72 22.98
CA ALA A 238 -3.13 -16.82 23.51
C ALA A 238 -2.57 -17.33 24.84
N TRP A 239 -1.24 -17.44 24.95
CA TRP A 239 -0.56 -17.79 26.19
C TRP A 239 -0.77 -16.77 27.31
N VAL A 240 -0.56 -15.47 27.04
CA VAL A 240 -0.74 -14.39 28.03
C VAL A 240 -2.18 -14.27 28.50
N GLN A 241 -3.15 -14.53 27.62
CA GLN A 241 -4.57 -14.51 27.96
C GLN A 241 -5.03 -15.75 28.74
N GLY A 242 -4.12 -16.69 29.05
CA GLY A 242 -4.44 -17.93 29.74
C GLY A 242 -5.22 -18.92 28.88
N VAL A 243 -5.39 -18.65 27.58
CA VAL A 243 -6.04 -19.52 26.61
C VAL A 243 -4.97 -20.43 26.01
N MET A 244 -4.26 -21.18 26.86
CA MET A 244 -3.41 -22.25 26.35
C MET A 244 -4.33 -23.38 25.86
N PRO A 245 -4.12 -23.90 24.64
CA PRO A 245 -4.75 -25.15 24.27
C PRO A 245 -4.17 -26.21 25.19
N GLU A 246 -4.97 -26.62 26.18
CA GLU A 246 -4.72 -27.82 26.95
C GLU A 246 -4.44 -28.96 25.95
N GLU A 247 -3.26 -29.57 26.10
CA GLU A 247 -2.74 -30.55 25.16
C GLU A 247 -3.74 -31.70 24.95
N SER A 248 -4.23 -31.79 23.72
CA SER A 248 -4.45 -33.04 22.97
C SER A 248 -5.06 -34.23 23.74
N GLY A 249 -6.34 -34.51 23.49
CA GLY A 249 -6.80 -35.90 23.65
C GLY A 249 -8.29 -36.21 23.63
N ARG A 250 -9.21 -35.23 23.68
CA ARG A 250 -10.65 -35.54 23.69
C ARG A 250 -11.42 -34.84 22.57
N GLU A 251 -11.74 -35.61 21.54
CA GLU A 251 -12.86 -35.35 20.64
C GLU A 251 -14.10 -35.00 21.48
N GLY A 252 -14.66 -33.81 21.28
CA GLY A 252 -15.92 -33.40 21.92
C GLY A 252 -15.82 -32.38 23.05
N GLY A 253 -14.74 -31.58 23.11
CA GLY A 253 -14.66 -30.41 23.99
C GLY A 253 -15.64 -29.29 23.59
N ARG A 254 -16.89 -29.42 24.06
CA ARG A 254 -17.83 -28.31 24.25
C ARG A 254 -17.07 -27.21 25.01
N ALA A 255 -17.03 -26.00 24.46
CA ALA A 255 -16.47 -24.85 25.14
C ALA A 255 -16.99 -24.82 26.59
N GLU A 256 -16.08 -24.84 27.56
CA GLU A 256 -16.42 -24.72 28.96
C GLU A 256 -17.27 -23.46 29.20
N GLU A 257 -18.18 -23.63 30.14
CA GLU A 257 -19.39 -22.89 30.45
C GLU A 257 -19.12 -21.51 31.09
N GLY A 258 -18.25 -20.70 30.48
CA GLY A 258 -17.81 -19.41 31.04
C GLY A 258 -17.89 -18.20 30.12
N ASP A 259 -17.82 -18.38 28.80
CA ASP A 259 -17.79 -17.25 27.84
C ASP A 259 -18.53 -17.62 26.53
N THR A 260 -19.81 -17.97 26.62
CA THR A 260 -20.68 -18.03 25.43
C THR A 260 -20.87 -16.62 24.88
N CYS A 261 -20.01 -16.20 23.94
CA CYS A 261 -20.24 -14.94 23.25
C CYS A 261 -21.59 -15.01 22.51
N TRP A 262 -22.43 -14.01 22.72
CA TRP A 262 -23.82 -14.00 22.22
C TRP A 262 -23.90 -14.13 20.69
N TYR A 263 -22.89 -13.65 19.96
CA TYR A 263 -22.84 -13.69 18.49
C TYR A 263 -22.32 -15.02 17.92
N SER A 264 -21.86 -15.97 18.74
CA SER A 264 -21.34 -17.27 18.26
C SER A 264 -22.37 -18.01 17.41
N ALA A 265 -23.62 -18.06 17.86
CA ALA A 265 -24.72 -18.71 17.15
C ALA A 265 -25.00 -18.09 15.77
N LEU A 266 -24.64 -16.81 15.59
CA LEU A 266 -24.83 -16.08 14.34
C LEU A 266 -23.65 -16.26 13.39
N ARG A 267 -22.54 -16.90 13.78
CA ARG A 267 -21.40 -17.13 12.89
C ARG A 267 -21.46 -18.49 12.21
N HIS A 268 -20.95 -18.55 10.98
CA HIS A 268 -20.88 -19.79 10.20
C HIS A 268 -20.06 -20.90 10.90
N ASP A 269 -18.97 -20.52 11.58
CA ASP A 269 -18.08 -21.44 12.29
C ASP A 269 -18.53 -21.72 13.73
N ARG A 270 -19.58 -21.04 14.22
CA ARG A 270 -20.05 -21.08 15.62
C ARG A 270 -18.96 -20.84 16.67
N ARG A 271 -17.88 -20.14 16.29
CA ARG A 271 -16.75 -19.84 17.19
C ARG A 271 -16.77 -18.39 17.62
N CYS A 272 -16.47 -18.16 18.90
CA CYS A 272 -16.15 -16.83 19.38
C CYS A 272 -14.82 -16.38 18.75
N ARG A 273 -14.80 -15.17 18.20
CA ARG A 273 -13.53 -14.53 17.81
C ARG A 273 -12.81 -14.06 19.07
N GLU A 274 -11.49 -14.17 19.09
CA GLU A 274 -10.67 -13.69 20.21
C GLU A 274 -10.95 -12.20 20.48
N ARG A 275 -10.97 -11.83 21.77
CA ARG A 275 -11.23 -10.45 22.21
C ARG A 275 -10.21 -9.47 21.63
N PHE A 276 -8.99 -9.95 21.38
CA PHE A 276 -7.91 -9.21 20.75
C PHE A 276 -7.47 -9.96 19.49
N ASP A 277 -7.52 -9.34 18.31
CA ASP A 277 -6.99 -9.89 17.06
C ASP A 277 -5.95 -8.87 16.57
N PHE A 278 -4.68 -9.29 16.56
CA PHE A 278 -3.53 -8.40 16.37
C PHE A 278 -3.54 -7.81 14.96
N ALA A 279 -4.30 -6.72 14.77
CA ALA A 279 -4.68 -6.04 13.53
C ALA A 279 -4.05 -6.60 12.24
N ASP A 280 -4.36 -7.86 11.87
CA ASP A 280 -3.51 -8.63 10.94
C ASP A 280 -3.43 -7.96 9.56
N HIS A 281 -4.56 -7.41 9.14
CA HIS A 281 -4.67 -6.63 7.92
C HIS A 281 -4.08 -5.22 8.06
N GLY A 282 -4.18 -4.60 9.24
CA GLY A 282 -3.56 -3.29 9.48
C GLY A 282 -2.04 -3.38 9.42
N VAL A 283 -1.48 -4.40 10.07
CA VAL A 283 -0.06 -4.76 10.01
C VAL A 283 0.33 -5.06 8.57
N LEU A 284 -0.43 -5.89 7.85
CA LEU A 284 -0.21 -6.17 6.43
C LEU A 284 -0.10 -4.90 5.59
N PHE A 285 -1.06 -3.96 5.70
CA PHE A 285 -1.04 -2.72 4.93
C PHE A 285 0.20 -1.87 5.21
N ILE A 286 0.63 -1.77 6.46
CA ILE A 286 1.81 -0.97 6.81
C ILE A 286 3.10 -1.71 6.46
N SER A 287 3.28 -2.94 6.95
CA SER A 287 4.55 -3.65 6.89
C SER A 287 4.85 -4.24 5.52
N GLN A 288 3.83 -4.73 4.81
CA GLN A 288 4.03 -5.44 3.54
C GLN A 288 3.75 -4.54 2.34
N TYR A 289 2.68 -3.75 2.36
CA TYR A 289 2.38 -2.91 1.21
C TYR A 289 3.17 -1.60 1.24
N LEU A 290 2.93 -0.77 2.26
CA LEU A 290 3.52 0.56 2.37
C LEU A 290 5.04 0.50 2.50
N ALA A 291 5.57 -0.29 3.44
CA ALA A 291 7.02 -0.37 3.67
C ALA A 291 7.80 -0.86 2.43
N ILE A 292 7.33 -1.94 1.78
CA ILE A 292 7.98 -2.49 0.59
C ILE A 292 7.85 -1.52 -0.58
N GLN A 293 6.66 -0.95 -0.79
CA GLN A 293 6.43 -0.01 -1.89
C GLN A 293 7.27 1.26 -1.74
N THR A 294 7.44 1.77 -0.53
CA THR A 294 8.27 2.95 -0.27
C THR A 294 9.75 2.64 -0.45
N PHE A 295 10.21 1.48 0.00
CA PHE A 295 11.58 1.03 -0.27
C PHE A 295 11.84 0.88 -1.77
N GLU A 296 10.93 0.27 -2.52
CA GLU A 296 11.03 0.11 -3.98
C GLU A 296 11.00 1.46 -4.68
N THR A 297 10.18 2.41 -4.20
CA THR A 297 10.15 3.78 -4.73
C THR A 297 11.48 4.49 -4.54
N VAL A 298 12.13 4.35 -3.38
CA VAL A 298 13.49 4.85 -3.15
C VAL A 298 14.50 4.20 -4.11
N ALA A 299 14.39 2.89 -4.34
CA ALA A 299 15.26 2.19 -5.28
C ALA A 299 15.09 2.71 -6.71
N ILE A 300 13.85 2.89 -7.15
CA ILE A 300 13.52 3.39 -8.49
C ILE A 300 14.00 4.82 -8.67
N LEU A 301 13.81 5.72 -7.69
CA LEU A 301 14.27 7.10 -7.80
C LEU A 301 15.79 7.19 -8.02
N ARG A 302 16.55 6.26 -7.45
CA ARG A 302 18.01 6.18 -7.63
C ARG A 302 18.44 5.49 -8.92
N GLU A 303 17.65 4.55 -9.43
CA GLU A 303 18.01 3.74 -10.60
C GLU A 303 17.39 4.22 -11.93
N ALA A 304 16.36 5.07 -11.87
CA ALA A 304 15.57 5.46 -13.03
C ALA A 304 16.44 6.11 -14.11
N ARG A 305 16.41 5.53 -15.31
CA ARG A 305 17.22 5.98 -16.47
C ARG A 305 16.42 6.78 -17.49
N SER A 306 15.10 6.61 -17.48
CA SER A 306 14.19 7.27 -18.41
C SER A 306 13.02 7.89 -17.65
N LEU A 307 12.47 8.97 -18.21
CA LEU A 307 11.31 9.62 -17.62
C LEU A 307 10.08 8.70 -17.63
N LEU A 308 9.88 7.93 -18.70
CA LEU A 308 8.77 6.99 -18.79
C LEU A 308 8.84 5.96 -17.66
N HIS A 309 10.02 5.37 -17.43
CA HIS A 309 10.23 4.42 -16.32
C HIS A 309 9.92 5.07 -14.97
N LEU A 310 10.41 6.29 -14.74
CA LEU A 310 10.13 7.05 -13.53
C LEU A 310 8.62 7.29 -13.33
N VAL A 311 7.92 7.82 -14.34
CA VAL A 311 6.50 8.16 -14.27
C VAL A 311 5.64 6.93 -14.07
N THR A 312 5.89 5.85 -14.81
CA THR A 312 5.12 4.61 -14.68
C THR A 312 5.27 4.03 -13.28
N CYS A 313 6.50 3.99 -12.76
CA CYS A 313 6.78 3.47 -11.43
C CYS A 313 6.24 4.36 -10.30
N LEU A 314 6.33 5.69 -10.42
CA LEU A 314 5.74 6.60 -9.43
C LEU A 314 4.21 6.52 -9.45
N THR A 315 3.60 6.40 -10.63
CA THR A 315 2.15 6.21 -10.76
C THR A 315 1.72 4.91 -10.09
N SER A 316 2.44 3.80 -10.32
CA SER A 316 2.12 2.53 -9.67
C SER A 316 2.34 2.59 -8.16
N ALA A 317 3.38 3.27 -7.69
CA ALA A 317 3.63 3.49 -6.27
C ALA A 317 2.48 4.26 -5.61
N CYS A 318 2.08 5.41 -6.18
CA CYS A 318 0.98 6.21 -5.69
C CYS A 318 -0.34 5.42 -5.64
N LEU A 319 -0.63 4.63 -6.68
CA LEU A 319 -1.83 3.81 -6.73
C LEU A 319 -1.83 2.75 -5.60
N ILE A 320 -0.72 2.04 -5.41
CA ILE A 320 -0.60 1.01 -4.38
C ILE A 320 -0.68 1.63 -2.98
N SER A 321 0.01 2.74 -2.74
CA SER A 321 -0.05 3.46 -1.46
C SER A 321 -1.47 3.94 -1.17
N LEU A 322 -2.17 4.51 -2.15
CA LEU A 322 -3.57 4.95 -1.99
C LEU A 322 -4.48 3.78 -1.64
N LEU A 323 -4.41 2.68 -2.39
CA LEU A 323 -5.22 1.48 -2.13
C LEU A 323 -4.93 0.89 -0.74
N SER A 324 -3.66 0.88 -0.34
CA SER A 324 -3.22 0.38 0.98
C SER A 324 -3.71 1.28 2.11
N LEU A 325 -3.66 2.61 1.95
CA LEU A 325 -4.16 3.56 2.94
C LEU A 325 -5.68 3.50 3.09
N VAL A 326 -6.41 3.31 1.98
CA VAL A 326 -7.87 3.09 2.03
C VAL A 326 -8.19 1.77 2.73
N GLY A 327 -7.51 0.68 2.38
CA GLY A 327 -7.70 -0.62 3.05
C GLY A 327 -7.36 -0.56 4.54
N PHE A 328 -6.28 0.14 4.90
CA PHE A 328 -5.89 0.39 6.28
C PHE A 328 -6.94 1.21 7.03
N TYR A 329 -7.43 2.30 6.44
CA TYR A 329 -8.49 3.13 7.00
C TYR A 329 -9.74 2.32 7.30
N ASP A 330 -10.24 1.54 6.34
CA ASP A 330 -11.42 0.70 6.52
C ASP A 330 -11.20 -0.35 7.62
N THR A 331 -9.99 -0.93 7.66
CA THR A 331 -9.61 -1.93 8.65
C THR A 331 -9.63 -1.37 10.07
N VAL A 332 -8.99 -0.22 10.28
CA VAL A 332 -8.97 0.45 11.58
C VAL A 332 -10.35 0.99 11.96
N THR A 333 -11.12 1.49 11.00
CA THR A 333 -12.43 2.09 11.31
C THR A 333 -13.46 1.06 11.74
N TYR A 334 -13.46 -0.14 11.12
CA TYR A 334 -14.57 -1.09 11.25
C TYR A 334 -14.22 -2.44 11.88
N PHE A 335 -12.99 -2.93 11.77
CA PHE A 335 -12.69 -4.33 12.10
C PHE A 335 -11.87 -4.53 13.36
N HIS A 336 -11.27 -3.47 13.89
CA HIS A 336 -10.40 -3.54 15.06
C HIS A 336 -10.76 -2.47 16.09
N THR A 337 -10.45 -2.74 17.35
CA THR A 337 -10.53 -1.73 18.41
C THR A 337 -9.40 -0.71 18.26
N ARG A 338 -9.51 0.42 18.97
CA ARG A 338 -8.46 1.45 18.99
C ARG A 338 -7.12 0.92 19.51
N THR A 339 -7.15 0.10 20.55
CA THR A 339 -5.94 -0.47 21.17
C THR A 339 -5.28 -1.50 20.27
N GLU A 340 -6.05 -2.40 19.66
CA GLU A 340 -5.56 -3.36 18.64
C GLU A 340 -4.87 -2.61 17.50
N SER A 341 -5.54 -1.58 16.97
CA SER A 341 -5.03 -0.82 15.83
C SER A 341 -3.76 -0.04 16.19
N LEU A 342 -3.72 0.60 17.38
CA LEU A 342 -2.55 1.33 17.85
C LEU A 342 -1.34 0.41 18.02
N MET A 343 -1.54 -0.75 18.66
CA MET A 343 -0.47 -1.74 18.84
C MET A 343 0.00 -2.30 17.48
N GLY A 344 -0.92 -2.59 16.57
CA GLY A 344 -0.61 -3.03 15.20
C GLY A 344 0.26 -2.02 14.45
N VAL A 345 -0.09 -0.73 14.52
CA VAL A 345 0.72 0.35 13.93
C VAL A 345 2.09 0.40 14.58
N LEU A 346 2.17 0.48 15.92
CA LEU A 346 3.44 0.61 16.64
C LEU A 346 4.40 -0.54 16.32
N ILE A 347 3.91 -1.78 16.36
CA ILE A 347 4.74 -2.96 16.02
C ILE A 347 5.20 -2.88 14.56
N SER A 348 4.32 -2.56 13.61
CA SER A 348 4.68 -2.46 12.19
C SER A 348 5.74 -1.37 11.95
N LEU A 349 5.59 -0.23 12.62
CA LEU A 349 6.53 0.89 12.51
C LEU A 349 7.90 0.53 13.07
N VAL A 350 7.95 -0.07 14.26
CA VAL A 350 9.21 -0.37 14.96
C VAL A 350 9.94 -1.55 14.32
N THR A 351 9.21 -2.61 13.96
CA THR A 351 9.83 -3.88 13.53
C THR A 351 10.11 -3.97 12.04
N VAL A 352 9.41 -3.20 11.19
CA VAL A 352 9.55 -3.28 9.73
C VAL A 352 9.89 -1.93 9.12
N GLN A 353 9.04 -0.91 9.36
CA GLN A 353 9.19 0.40 8.70
C GLN A 353 10.52 1.09 9.07
N LEU A 354 10.84 1.15 10.37
CA LEU A 354 12.04 1.81 10.87
C LEU A 354 13.33 1.12 10.37
N PRO A 355 13.49 -0.21 10.47
CA PRO A 355 14.63 -0.90 9.87
C PRO A 355 14.79 -0.63 8.37
N LEU A 356 13.71 -0.70 7.59
CA LEU A 356 13.76 -0.42 6.15
C LEU A 356 14.14 1.03 5.85
N MET A 357 13.63 1.99 6.62
CA MET A 357 14.03 3.40 6.54
C MET A 357 15.52 3.59 6.80
N LEU A 358 16.07 2.91 7.81
CA LEU A 358 17.48 2.97 8.17
C LEU A 358 18.38 2.37 7.08
N VAL A 359 17.93 1.29 6.42
CA VAL A 359 18.59 0.72 5.24
C VAL A 359 18.52 1.70 4.07
N ALA A 360 17.34 2.23 3.74
CA ALA A 360 17.11 3.12 2.60
C ALA A 360 17.91 4.44 2.68
N SER A 361 17.99 5.01 3.89
CA SER A 361 18.79 6.21 4.20
C SER A 361 20.29 5.95 4.26
N GLY A 362 20.72 4.69 4.25
CA GLY A 362 22.11 4.30 4.37
C GLY A 362 22.72 4.60 5.75
N ARG A 363 21.90 4.73 6.80
CA ARG A 363 22.40 4.90 8.18
C ARG A 363 23.01 3.62 8.74
N LEU A 364 22.63 2.45 8.19
CA LEU A 364 23.21 1.15 8.57
C LEU A 364 24.47 0.77 7.77
N ARG A 365 25.25 1.76 7.29
CA ARG A 365 26.47 1.53 6.48
C ARG A 365 27.54 0.67 7.17
N GLN A 366 27.54 0.65 8.51
CA GLN A 366 28.45 -0.15 9.32
C GLN A 366 28.20 -1.66 9.17
N HIS A 367 26.95 -2.08 8.92
CA HIS A 367 26.61 -3.48 8.71
C HIS A 367 26.75 -3.85 7.22
N ARG A 368 27.69 -4.73 6.92
CA ARG A 368 28.07 -5.11 5.54
C ARG A 368 26.87 -5.55 4.70
N TYR A 369 25.93 -6.31 5.28
CA TYR A 369 24.77 -6.87 4.58
C TYR A 369 23.58 -5.90 4.45
N LEU A 370 23.53 -4.84 5.26
CA LEU A 370 22.41 -3.89 5.31
C LEU A 370 22.74 -2.56 4.61
N ARG A 371 23.85 -2.51 3.89
CA ARG A 371 24.24 -1.33 3.14
C ARG A 371 23.39 -1.20 1.89
N ILE A 372 22.84 -0.02 1.66
CA ILE A 372 21.96 0.26 0.52
C ILE A 372 22.57 -0.05 -0.85
N SER A 373 23.90 0.06 -0.99
CA SER A 373 24.63 -0.29 -2.21
C SER A 373 24.59 -1.79 -2.54
N HIS A 374 24.16 -2.64 -1.61
CA HIS A 374 23.90 -4.05 -1.90
C HIS A 374 22.58 -4.25 -2.63
N PHE A 375 21.62 -3.35 -2.43
CA PHE A 375 20.27 -3.42 -2.99
C PHE A 375 20.12 -2.54 -4.22
N ILE A 376 20.85 -1.43 -4.29
CA ILE A 376 20.78 -0.43 -5.36
C ILE A 376 22.14 -0.32 -6.02
N LYS A 377 22.17 -0.31 -7.35
CA LYS A 377 23.42 -0.05 -8.08
C LYS A 377 23.76 1.45 -7.99
N ALA A 378 24.92 1.77 -7.40
CA ALA A 378 25.49 3.12 -7.41
C ALA A 378 25.97 3.52 -8.81
#